data_AF-A0AAD4WJC4-F1
#
_entry.id   AF-A0AAD4WJC4-F1
#
_cell.length_a   1.000
_cell.length_b   1.000
_cell.length_c   1.000
_cell.angle_alpha   90.00
_cell.angle_beta   90.00
_cell.angle_gamma   90.00
#
_symmetry.space_group_name_H-M   'P 1'
#
loop_
_entity.id
_entity.type
_entity.pdbx_description
1 polymer ?
#
loop_
_entity_poly.entity_id
_entity_poly.type
_entity_poly.pdbx_seq_one_letter_code
_entity_poly.pdbx_strand_id
1 'polypeptide(L)'
;MFILRAVVMWTVNDFLAYAMVSGHQRWLPWDHEWQEKDKEFDGNTEHRLRPTEWSGDEILEQLNRLDFAPFGKTVSWTRPSTHMNWTHKPMFFELLYWSKLKLRHNLDVMHVEKNVFDTLVGTILDIEGKTNDTIKARLDLERMGIRRGLWMNRDSDKARRDLAFFSMKPNDKKKFLKFVSSVKFPDGYASNIACCVNVDGGKFTRLKSHDCHVFMQYLLPVGIRHLLPEDVVKPIMLLSRFFSQLTAKTLRKTDMFQLRHDIV
;
A
#
# COMPACT_ATOMS: atom_id res chain seq x y z
N MET A 1 -13.23 17.22 -8.86
CA MET A 1 -13.16 16.53 -7.56
C MET A 1 -12.13 15.42 -7.71
N PHE A 2 -11.01 15.51 -7.00
CA PHE A 2 -9.94 14.49 -7.03
C PHE A 2 -10.41 13.29 -6.21
N ILE A 3 -10.43 12.11 -6.81
CA ILE A 3 -10.76 10.86 -6.11
C ILE A 3 -9.56 9.94 -6.25
N LEU A 4 -8.75 9.87 -5.20
CA LEU A 4 -7.57 9.03 -5.10
C LEU A 4 -8.01 7.60 -4.76
N ARG A 5 -8.42 6.83 -5.78
CA ARG A 5 -9.03 5.51 -5.59
C ARG A 5 -8.02 4.36 -5.50
N ALA A 6 -6.93 4.41 -6.26
CA ALA A 6 -6.02 3.27 -6.39
C ALA A 6 -4.98 3.23 -5.26
N VAL A 7 -4.18 4.29 -5.10
CA VAL A 7 -3.00 4.25 -4.22
C VAL A 7 -3.31 4.24 -2.73
N VAL A 8 -4.40 4.89 -2.29
CA VAL A 8 -4.73 4.96 -0.85
C VAL A 8 -5.49 3.71 -0.37
N MET A 9 -6.27 3.05 -1.24
CA MET A 9 -6.79 1.72 -0.89
C MET A 9 -5.69 0.66 -0.84
N TRP A 10 -4.55 0.87 -1.53
CA TRP A 10 -3.43 -0.07 -1.51
C TRP A 10 -2.63 -0.08 -0.20
N THR A 11 -2.81 0.91 0.70
CA THR A 11 -1.90 1.09 1.85
C THR A 11 -2.56 1.43 3.18
N VAL A 12 -3.88 1.69 3.20
CA VAL A 12 -4.62 1.97 4.44
C VAL A 12 -5.14 0.71 5.12
N ASN A 13 -5.21 -0.41 4.40
CA ASN A 13 -5.39 -1.73 4.99
C ASN A 13 -4.18 -2.59 4.62
N ASP A 14 -3.78 -3.46 5.56
CA ASP A 14 -2.95 -4.63 5.28
C ASP A 14 -3.38 -5.24 3.94
N PHE A 15 -2.45 -5.83 3.20
CA PHE A 15 -2.66 -6.54 1.92
C PHE A 15 -2.25 -5.83 0.62
N LEU A 16 -0.97 -5.44 0.53
CA LEU A 16 -0.29 -5.34 -0.78
C LEU A 16 -0.26 -6.69 -1.53
N ALA A 17 -0.38 -7.82 -0.83
CA ALA A 17 -0.45 -9.16 -1.44
C ALA A 17 -1.82 -9.50 -2.08
N TYR A 18 -2.95 -8.97 -1.56
CA TYR A 18 -4.27 -9.23 -2.16
C TYR A 18 -4.64 -8.23 -3.24
N ALA A 19 -4.03 -7.04 -3.27
CA ALA A 19 -4.32 -6.04 -4.30
C ALA A 19 -3.99 -6.52 -5.73
N MET A 20 -2.95 -7.36 -5.88
CA MET A 20 -2.60 -8.00 -7.16
C MET A 20 -3.53 -9.16 -7.55
N VAL A 21 -4.35 -9.64 -6.61
CA VAL A 21 -5.23 -10.80 -6.75
C VAL A 21 -6.72 -10.41 -6.87
N SER A 22 -7.10 -9.22 -6.41
CA SER A 22 -8.51 -8.87 -6.15
C SER A 22 -9.16 -7.95 -7.18
N GLY A 23 -8.87 -8.13 -8.48
CA GLY A 23 -9.57 -7.43 -9.57
C GLY A 23 -9.53 -5.90 -9.49
N HIS A 24 -8.49 -5.33 -8.87
CA HIS A 24 -8.36 -3.89 -8.69
C HIS A 24 -8.04 -3.15 -9.99
N GLN A 25 -7.58 -3.86 -11.03
CA GLN A 25 -7.40 -3.34 -12.38
C GLN A 25 -8.71 -2.76 -12.97
N ARG A 26 -9.88 -3.20 -12.48
CA ARG A 26 -11.21 -2.65 -12.86
C ARG A 26 -11.37 -1.14 -12.57
N TRP A 27 -10.49 -0.56 -11.76
CA TRP A 27 -10.49 0.88 -11.48
C TRP A 27 -9.67 1.70 -12.49
N LEU A 28 -8.81 1.05 -13.27
CA LEU A 28 -8.00 1.67 -14.33
C LEU A 28 -8.88 2.03 -15.56
N PRO A 29 -8.41 2.92 -16.45
CA PRO A 29 -9.01 3.16 -17.76
C PRO A 29 -9.13 1.87 -18.58
N TRP A 30 -10.10 1.82 -19.51
CA TRP A 30 -10.38 0.64 -20.34
C TRP A 30 -9.25 0.29 -21.31
N ASP A 31 -8.49 1.29 -21.73
CA ASP A 31 -7.36 1.21 -22.65
C ASP A 31 -6.01 1.01 -21.95
N HIS A 32 -6.01 0.76 -20.64
CA HIS A 32 -4.78 0.63 -19.87
C HIS A 32 -4.06 -0.69 -20.16
N GLU A 33 -2.74 -0.63 -20.40
CA GLU A 33 -1.92 -1.80 -20.74
C GLU A 33 -2.03 -2.94 -19.70
N TRP A 34 -2.26 -2.59 -18.44
CA TRP A 34 -2.35 -3.58 -17.36
C TRP A 34 -3.62 -4.44 -17.41
N GLN A 35 -4.63 -4.09 -18.20
CA GLN A 35 -5.81 -4.96 -18.37
C GLN A 35 -5.49 -6.28 -19.06
N GLU A 36 -4.50 -6.26 -19.96
CA GLU A 36 -4.08 -7.41 -20.77
C GLU A 36 -2.95 -8.23 -20.10
N LYS A 37 -2.39 -7.74 -18.99
CA LYS A 37 -1.24 -8.34 -18.31
C LYS A 37 -1.61 -9.49 -17.37
N ASP A 38 -2.35 -10.47 -17.86
CA ASP A 38 -2.81 -11.66 -17.11
C ASP A 38 -1.70 -12.31 -16.24
N LYS A 39 -0.54 -12.59 -16.83
CA LYS A 39 0.59 -13.28 -16.20
C LYS A 39 1.24 -12.50 -15.06
N GLU A 40 1.16 -11.18 -15.11
CA GLU A 40 1.70 -10.31 -14.07
C GLU A 40 0.74 -10.18 -12.88
N PHE A 41 -0.54 -10.55 -13.01
CA PHE A 41 -1.56 -10.38 -11.97
C PHE A 41 -2.18 -11.72 -11.56
N ASP A 42 -3.51 -11.88 -11.71
CA ASP A 42 -4.27 -13.04 -11.21
C ASP A 42 -4.43 -14.16 -12.27
N GLY A 43 -3.69 -14.07 -13.38
CA GLY A 43 -3.72 -15.05 -14.46
C GLY A 43 -4.90 -14.89 -15.41
N ASN A 44 -5.74 -13.86 -15.25
CA ASN A 44 -6.83 -13.55 -16.17
C ASN A 44 -6.70 -12.13 -16.72
N THR A 45 -7.25 -11.89 -17.92
CA THR A 45 -7.44 -10.51 -18.40
C THR A 45 -8.64 -9.87 -17.69
N GLU A 46 -8.51 -8.60 -17.33
CA GLU A 46 -9.53 -7.90 -16.54
C GLU A 46 -10.34 -6.93 -17.41
N HIS A 47 -11.43 -7.46 -17.95
CA HIS A 47 -12.42 -6.69 -18.74
C HIS A 47 -13.74 -6.47 -17.98
N ARG A 48 -13.80 -6.78 -16.67
CA ARG A 48 -15.02 -6.51 -15.92
C ARG A 48 -15.19 -5.02 -15.73
N LEU A 49 -16.44 -4.56 -15.82
CA LEU A 49 -16.78 -3.16 -15.55
C LEU A 49 -16.31 -2.74 -14.16
N ARG A 50 -15.97 -1.46 -13.99
CA ARG A 50 -15.66 -0.88 -12.68
C ARG A 50 -16.74 -1.26 -11.65
N PRO A 51 -16.38 -1.62 -10.41
CA PRO A 51 -17.36 -1.87 -9.36
C PRO A 51 -18.30 -0.67 -9.19
N THR A 52 -19.59 -0.95 -9.00
CA THR A 52 -20.59 0.08 -8.76
C THR A 52 -20.25 0.86 -7.50
N GLU A 53 -20.28 2.19 -7.61
CA GLU A 53 -20.10 3.07 -6.48
C GLU A 53 -21.44 3.28 -5.79
N TRP A 54 -21.48 2.98 -4.50
CA TRP A 54 -22.69 3.15 -3.70
C TRP A 54 -22.75 4.57 -3.16
N SER A 55 -23.89 5.22 -3.35
CA SER A 55 -24.19 6.49 -2.71
C SER A 55 -24.31 6.31 -1.20
N GLY A 56 -24.14 7.42 -0.50
CA GLY A 56 -24.19 7.37 0.95
C GLY A 56 -25.57 7.01 1.52
N ASP A 57 -26.64 7.30 0.77
CA ASP A 57 -28.01 6.93 1.10
C ASP A 57 -28.28 5.44 0.85
N GLU A 58 -27.79 4.87 -0.26
CA GLU A 58 -27.91 3.42 -0.53
C GLU A 58 -27.17 2.59 0.52
N ILE A 59 -25.98 3.04 0.96
CA ILE A 59 -25.25 2.40 2.06
C ILE A 59 -26.09 2.45 3.35
N LEU A 60 -26.72 3.59 3.64
CA LEU A 60 -27.57 3.74 4.82
C LEU A 60 -28.79 2.82 4.76
N GLU A 61 -29.45 2.73 3.60
CA GLU A 61 -30.57 1.82 3.39
C GLU A 61 -30.15 0.36 3.60
N GLN A 62 -28.99 -0.04 3.08
CA GLN A 62 -28.44 -1.37 3.30
C GLN A 62 -28.17 -1.62 4.79
N LEU A 63 -27.53 -0.67 5.49
CA LEU A 63 -27.25 -0.79 6.93
C LEU A 63 -28.53 -0.85 7.78
N ASN A 64 -29.61 -0.17 7.36
CA ASN A 64 -30.89 -0.20 8.08
C ASN A 64 -31.62 -1.54 7.97
N ARG A 65 -31.27 -2.39 7.00
CA ARG A 65 -31.84 -3.73 6.82
C ARG A 65 -31.10 -4.82 7.61
N LEU A 66 -30.02 -4.45 8.30
CA LEU A 66 -29.14 -5.36 9.02
C LEU A 66 -29.27 -5.16 10.53
N ASP A 67 -29.28 -6.26 11.27
CA ASP A 67 -29.35 -6.27 12.73
C ASP A 67 -27.96 -6.40 13.34
N PHE A 68 -27.45 -5.31 13.90
CA PHE A 68 -26.13 -5.29 14.52
C PHE A 68 -26.20 -5.58 16.01
N ALA A 69 -25.24 -6.36 16.50
CA ALA A 69 -25.05 -6.55 17.94
C ALA A 69 -24.62 -5.25 18.64
N PRO A 70 -24.98 -5.08 19.93
CA PRO A 70 -24.51 -3.95 20.72
C PRO A 70 -22.98 -3.96 20.88
N PHE A 71 -22.40 -2.77 20.96
CA PHE A 71 -20.95 -2.60 21.15
C PHE A 71 -20.51 -3.06 22.55
N GLY A 72 -19.43 -3.86 22.64
CA GLY A 72 -18.82 -4.20 23.93
C GLY A 72 -17.76 -5.32 23.83
N LYS A 73 -16.72 -5.24 24.66
CA LYS A 73 -15.61 -6.23 24.69
C LYS A 73 -16.06 -7.64 25.11
N THR A 74 -17.22 -7.75 25.76
CA THR A 74 -17.78 -9.01 26.28
C THR A 74 -18.83 -9.63 25.35
N VAL A 75 -19.14 -8.97 24.23
CA VAL A 75 -20.17 -9.44 23.28
C VAL A 75 -19.49 -10.27 22.21
N SER A 76 -19.59 -11.59 22.33
CA SER A 76 -19.23 -12.51 21.25
C SER A 76 -20.42 -12.63 20.30
N TRP A 77 -20.29 -12.06 19.11
CA TRP A 77 -21.32 -12.15 18.07
C TRP A 77 -20.71 -12.65 16.77
N THR A 78 -21.26 -13.76 16.26
CA THR A 78 -20.89 -14.33 14.97
C THR A 78 -21.68 -13.61 13.89
N ARG A 79 -20.97 -12.94 12.97
CA ARG A 79 -21.59 -12.22 11.85
C ARG A 79 -22.43 -13.18 10.98
N PRO A 80 -23.75 -12.96 10.85
CA PRO A 80 -24.59 -13.73 9.94
C PRO A 80 -24.13 -13.57 8.49
N SER A 81 -24.32 -14.60 7.67
CA SER A 81 -23.99 -14.56 6.24
C SER A 81 -24.75 -13.46 5.47
N THR A 82 -25.91 -13.05 5.98
CA THR A 82 -26.75 -11.97 5.43
C THR A 82 -26.11 -10.59 5.51
N HIS A 83 -25.14 -10.38 6.42
CA HIS A 83 -24.53 -9.08 6.67
C HIS A 83 -23.47 -8.66 5.64
N MET A 84 -23.25 -9.48 4.60
CA MET A 84 -22.20 -9.27 3.60
C MET A 84 -20.85 -8.99 4.27
N ASN A 85 -20.26 -7.82 4.05
CA ASN A 85 -18.99 -7.37 4.65
C ASN A 85 -19.14 -6.49 5.90
N TRP A 86 -20.37 -6.11 6.28
CA TRP A 86 -20.61 -5.20 7.39
C TRP A 86 -20.49 -5.91 8.75
N THR A 87 -19.76 -5.30 9.68
CA THR A 87 -19.64 -5.80 11.06
C THR A 87 -20.40 -4.94 12.06
N HIS A 88 -20.62 -3.67 11.74
CA HIS A 88 -21.31 -2.70 12.58
C HIS A 88 -21.94 -1.61 11.72
N LYS A 89 -22.97 -0.94 12.26
CA LYS A 89 -23.47 0.34 11.78
C LYS A 89 -22.75 1.47 12.52
N PRO A 90 -21.96 2.31 11.84
CA PRO A 90 -21.33 3.46 12.48
C PRO A 90 -22.38 4.44 13.02
N MET A 91 -22.19 4.90 14.26
CA MET A 91 -23.08 5.91 14.90
C MET A 91 -23.19 7.19 14.08
N PHE A 92 -22.18 7.54 13.28
CA PHE A 92 -22.22 8.71 12.41
C PHE A 92 -23.40 8.71 11.42
N PHE A 93 -23.93 7.55 11.05
CA PHE A 93 -25.12 7.45 10.20
C PHE A 93 -26.43 7.88 10.89
N GLU A 94 -26.42 8.14 12.19
CA GLU A 94 -27.52 8.81 12.90
C GLU A 94 -27.58 10.31 12.56
N LEU A 95 -26.46 10.89 12.09
CA LEU A 95 -26.41 12.28 11.70
C LEU A 95 -27.03 12.43 10.30
N LEU A 96 -28.09 13.23 10.19
CA LEU A 96 -28.87 13.47 8.97
C LEU A 96 -28.02 13.85 7.74
N TYR A 97 -26.89 14.53 7.95
CA TYR A 97 -26.01 14.97 6.87
C TYR A 97 -24.97 13.93 6.43
N TRP A 98 -24.73 12.89 7.22
CA TRP A 98 -23.63 11.94 7.00
C TRP A 98 -23.80 11.12 5.72
N SER A 99 -25.04 10.75 5.38
CA SER A 99 -25.33 10.07 4.12
C SER A 99 -25.05 10.98 2.91
N LYS A 100 -25.12 12.30 3.07
CA LYS A 100 -24.91 13.30 2.02
C LYS A 100 -23.43 13.68 1.84
N LEU A 101 -22.55 13.34 2.78
CA LEU A 101 -21.12 13.61 2.66
C LEU A 101 -20.46 12.70 1.62
N LYS A 102 -19.83 13.32 0.60
CA LYS A 102 -18.99 12.61 -0.37
C LYS A 102 -17.66 12.13 0.22
N LEU A 103 -17.12 12.87 1.19
CA LEU A 103 -15.91 12.52 1.94
C LEU A 103 -16.28 12.47 3.43
N ARG A 104 -16.26 11.27 4.00
CA ARG A 104 -16.70 11.01 5.38
C ARG A 104 -15.56 11.04 6.39
N HIS A 105 -14.33 10.81 5.92
CA HIS A 105 -13.14 10.75 6.76
C HIS A 105 -12.09 11.70 6.21
N ASN A 106 -11.51 12.51 7.09
CA ASN A 106 -10.28 13.24 6.80
C ASN A 106 -9.12 12.28 7.09
N LEU A 107 -8.45 11.84 6.02
CA LEU A 107 -7.27 11.01 6.14
C LEU A 107 -6.06 11.89 6.41
N ASP A 108 -5.28 11.53 7.42
CA ASP A 108 -3.98 12.14 7.65
C ASP A 108 -2.97 11.59 6.62
N VAL A 109 -2.58 12.45 5.67
CA VAL A 109 -1.67 12.10 4.59
C VAL A 109 -0.32 11.60 5.12
N MET A 110 0.19 12.16 6.22
CA MET A 110 1.46 11.72 6.79
C MET A 110 1.36 10.31 7.37
N HIS A 111 0.23 9.97 8.00
CA HIS A 111 0.01 8.62 8.50
C HIS A 111 -0.19 7.61 7.37
N VAL A 112 -0.91 7.98 6.30
CA VAL A 112 -1.03 7.16 5.09
C VAL A 112 0.34 6.92 4.48
N GLU A 113 1.13 7.98 4.30
CA GLU A 113 2.48 7.90 3.73
C GLU A 113 3.43 7.08 4.59
N LYS A 114 3.35 7.20 5.93
CA LYS A 114 4.10 6.34 6.83
C LYS A 114 3.76 4.87 6.63
N ASN A 115 2.48 4.51 6.51
CA ASN A 115 2.07 3.12 6.29
C ASN A 115 2.58 2.62 4.94
N VAL A 116 2.44 3.41 3.87
CA VAL A 116 3.00 3.11 2.55
C VAL A 116 4.51 2.84 2.65
N PHE A 117 5.22 3.75 3.31
CA PHE A 117 6.66 3.69 3.50
C PHE A 117 7.09 2.44 4.28
N ASP A 118 6.48 2.17 5.43
CA ASP A 118 6.80 1.02 6.28
C ASP A 118 6.63 -0.29 5.50
N THR A 119 5.55 -0.40 4.72
CA THR A 119 5.25 -1.59 3.92
C THR A 119 6.19 -1.72 2.72
N LEU A 120 6.46 -0.64 2.00
CA LEU A 120 7.34 -0.62 0.83
C LEU A 120 8.79 -0.93 1.21
N VAL A 121 9.33 -0.20 2.18
CA VAL A 121 10.70 -0.38 2.68
C VAL A 121 10.84 -1.73 3.39
N GLY A 122 9.82 -2.17 4.13
CA GLY A 122 9.79 -3.50 4.74
C GLY A 122 9.91 -4.62 3.71
N THR A 123 9.26 -4.46 2.55
CA THR A 123 9.29 -5.43 1.44
C THR A 123 10.60 -5.38 0.66
N ILE A 124 11.09 -4.18 0.32
CA ILE A 124 12.34 -4.00 -0.44
C ILE A 124 13.55 -4.48 0.36
N LEU A 125 13.58 -4.19 1.67
CA LEU A 125 14.67 -4.62 2.54
C LEU A 125 14.50 -6.04 3.09
N ASP A 126 13.39 -6.71 2.77
CA ASP A 126 13.07 -8.05 3.26
C ASP A 126 13.20 -8.16 4.80
N ILE A 127 12.53 -7.25 5.51
CA ILE A 127 12.56 -7.21 6.98
C ILE A 127 11.52 -8.19 7.53
N GLU A 128 11.98 -9.12 8.37
CA GLU A 128 11.12 -10.07 9.05
C GLU A 128 9.99 -9.37 9.83
N GLY A 129 8.75 -9.81 9.61
CA GLY A 129 7.55 -9.23 10.21
C GLY A 129 7.04 -7.95 9.56
N LYS A 130 7.76 -7.37 8.58
CA LYS A 130 7.32 -6.19 7.81
C LYS A 130 7.22 -6.42 6.30
N THR A 131 7.85 -7.47 5.78
CA THR A 131 7.79 -7.84 4.36
C THR A 131 6.44 -8.45 4.00
N ASN A 132 5.89 -8.07 2.85
CA ASN A 132 4.71 -8.74 2.28
C ASN A 132 5.06 -10.05 1.57
N ASP A 133 6.33 -10.27 1.22
CA ASP A 133 6.79 -11.52 0.61
C ASP A 133 7.02 -12.59 1.67
N THR A 134 5.92 -13.07 2.25
CA THR A 134 5.94 -14.11 3.28
C THR A 134 5.88 -15.51 2.67
N ILE A 135 6.31 -16.53 3.42
CA ILE A 135 6.17 -17.94 3.00
C ILE A 135 4.69 -18.27 2.71
N LYS A 136 3.78 -17.78 3.55
CA LYS A 136 2.33 -17.97 3.35
C LYS A 136 1.87 -17.35 2.04
N ALA A 137 2.27 -16.11 1.75
CA ALA A 137 1.94 -15.44 0.50
C ALA A 137 2.44 -16.23 -0.72
N ARG A 138 3.63 -16.83 -0.67
CA ARG A 138 4.13 -17.67 -1.78
C ARG A 138 3.37 -18.97 -1.95
N LEU A 139 2.97 -19.62 -0.86
CA LEU A 139 2.12 -20.81 -0.91
C LEU A 139 0.74 -20.48 -1.47
N ASP A 140 0.19 -19.30 -1.16
CA ASP A 140 -1.05 -18.82 -1.73
C ASP A 140 -0.89 -18.57 -3.24
N LEU A 141 0.19 -17.93 -3.70
CA LEU A 141 0.50 -17.75 -5.12
C LEU A 141 0.62 -19.10 -5.85
N GLU A 142 1.26 -20.10 -5.24
CA GLU A 142 1.39 -21.45 -5.80
C GLU A 142 0.03 -22.15 -5.88
N ARG A 143 -0.78 -22.09 -4.82
CA ARG A 143 -2.14 -22.64 -4.79
C ARG A 143 -3.05 -22.02 -5.83
N MET A 144 -2.88 -20.71 -6.07
CA MET A 144 -3.63 -19.96 -7.07
C MET A 144 -3.11 -20.15 -8.50
N GLY A 145 -1.94 -20.77 -8.69
CA GLY A 145 -1.39 -21.02 -10.02
C GLY A 145 -0.78 -19.80 -10.71
N ILE A 146 -0.54 -18.70 -9.97
CA ILE A 146 -0.10 -17.40 -10.51
C ILE A 146 1.34 -17.07 -10.12
N ARG A 147 2.04 -16.26 -10.93
CA ARG A 147 3.43 -15.79 -10.69
C ARG A 147 4.43 -16.89 -10.31
N ARG A 148 4.59 -17.89 -11.18
CA ARG A 148 5.50 -19.04 -10.99
C ARG A 148 6.92 -18.67 -10.55
N GLY A 149 7.45 -17.53 -11.02
CA GLY A 149 8.77 -17.05 -10.63
C GLY A 149 8.93 -16.65 -9.16
N LEU A 150 7.84 -16.53 -8.40
CA LEU A 150 7.85 -16.23 -6.97
C LEU A 150 7.50 -17.44 -6.09
N TRP A 151 7.32 -18.62 -6.68
CA TRP A 151 6.97 -19.82 -5.91
C TRP A 151 8.11 -20.24 -4.98
N MET A 152 7.77 -21.13 -4.04
CA MET A 152 8.78 -21.75 -3.17
C MET A 152 9.66 -22.68 -4.00
N ASN A 153 10.97 -22.58 -3.82
CA ASN A 153 11.92 -23.47 -4.47
C ASN A 153 11.95 -24.81 -3.73
N ARG A 154 11.69 -25.91 -4.45
CA ARG A 154 11.65 -27.29 -3.92
C ARG A 154 12.88 -28.11 -4.30
N ASP A 155 13.91 -27.51 -4.91
CA ASP A 155 15.09 -28.20 -5.42
C ASP A 155 16.02 -28.73 -4.32
N SER A 156 15.79 -28.35 -3.05
CA SER A 156 16.49 -28.92 -1.89
C SER A 156 15.51 -29.59 -0.94
N ASP A 157 15.97 -30.54 -0.12
CA ASP A 157 15.18 -31.28 0.91
C ASP A 157 14.30 -30.40 1.82
N LYS A 158 14.51 -29.08 1.82
CA LYS A 158 13.65 -28.08 2.44
C LYS A 158 13.17 -27.07 1.40
N ALA A 159 11.87 -26.84 1.38
CA ALA A 159 11.29 -25.73 0.61
C ALA A 159 11.89 -24.41 1.09
N ARG A 160 12.51 -23.66 0.18
CA ARG A 160 13.19 -22.39 0.46
C ARG A 160 12.54 -21.23 -0.26
N ARG A 161 12.54 -20.08 0.42
CA ARG A 161 12.10 -18.80 -0.15
C ARG A 161 13.31 -18.10 -0.75
N ASP A 162 13.38 -18.09 -2.08
CA ASP A 162 14.40 -17.32 -2.79
C ASP A 162 14.13 -15.82 -2.69
N LEU A 163 15.16 -14.97 -2.76
CA LEU A 163 14.97 -13.53 -2.69
C LEU A 163 14.20 -13.03 -3.92
N ALA A 164 13.12 -12.26 -3.71
CA ALA A 164 12.33 -11.71 -4.81
C ALA A 164 13.12 -10.66 -5.61
N PHE A 165 12.78 -10.48 -6.90
CA PHE A 165 13.46 -9.54 -7.78
C PHE A 165 13.37 -8.06 -7.33
N PHE A 166 12.33 -7.73 -6.56
CA PHE A 166 12.10 -6.40 -5.99
C PHE A 166 12.77 -6.20 -4.62
N SER A 167 13.42 -7.23 -4.07
CA SER A 167 14.11 -7.16 -2.79
C SER A 167 15.62 -6.93 -2.99
N MET A 168 16.21 -6.10 -2.15
CA MET A 168 17.64 -5.80 -2.20
C MET A 168 18.48 -7.00 -1.78
N LYS A 169 19.54 -7.27 -2.54
CA LYS A 169 20.56 -8.25 -2.14
C LYS A 169 21.23 -7.81 -0.82
N PRO A 170 21.75 -8.74 0.00
CA PRO A 170 22.36 -8.39 1.30
C PRO A 170 23.45 -7.31 1.23
N ASN A 171 24.27 -7.31 0.17
CA ASN A 171 25.31 -6.30 -0.04
C ASN A 171 24.72 -4.93 -0.39
N ASP A 172 23.71 -4.89 -1.25
CA ASP A 172 23.06 -3.65 -1.68
C ASP A 172 22.21 -3.05 -0.56
N LYS A 173 21.59 -3.90 0.26
CA LYS A 173 20.94 -3.52 1.51
C LYS A 173 21.91 -2.83 2.47
N LYS A 174 23.13 -3.36 2.66
CA LYS A 174 24.17 -2.68 3.47
C LYS A 174 24.59 -1.34 2.86
N LYS A 175 24.76 -1.25 1.54
CA LYS A 175 25.08 0.01 0.85
C LYS A 175 23.97 1.04 1.05
N PHE A 176 22.70 0.63 0.91
CA PHE A 176 21.54 1.49 1.13
C PHE A 176 21.51 2.06 2.54
N LEU A 177 21.65 1.20 3.56
CA LEU A 177 21.64 1.63 4.96
C LEU A 177 22.83 2.54 5.28
N LYS A 178 24.02 2.26 4.73
CA LYS A 178 25.19 3.14 4.84
C LYS A 178 24.94 4.51 4.21
N PHE A 179 24.37 4.55 3.00
CA PHE A 179 23.97 5.78 2.34
C PHE A 179 23.02 6.59 3.23
N VAL A 180 21.93 5.98 3.70
CA VAL A 180 20.98 6.68 4.58
C VAL A 180 21.64 7.19 5.86
N SER A 181 22.51 6.41 6.48
CA SER A 181 23.23 6.83 7.71
C SER A 181 24.19 8.00 7.49
N SER A 182 24.64 8.21 6.24
CA SER A 182 25.55 9.31 5.89
C SER A 182 24.82 10.63 5.61
N VAL A 183 23.51 10.59 5.40
CA VAL A 183 22.70 11.78 5.10
C VAL A 183 22.58 12.65 6.35
N LYS A 184 22.83 13.95 6.17
CA LYS A 184 22.61 14.98 7.19
C LYS A 184 21.55 15.96 6.69
N PHE A 185 20.69 16.40 7.60
CA PHE A 185 19.67 17.41 7.35
C PHE A 185 20.02 18.71 8.06
N PRO A 186 19.52 19.86 7.57
CA PRO A 186 19.54 21.11 8.32
C PRO A 186 18.83 20.96 9.67
N ASP A 187 19.25 21.76 10.65
CA ASP A 187 18.63 21.75 11.97
C ASP A 187 17.13 22.06 11.89
N GLY A 188 16.34 21.33 12.69
CA GLY A 188 14.88 21.44 12.69
C GLY A 188 14.15 20.84 11.48
N TYR A 189 14.84 20.33 10.45
CA TYR A 189 14.17 19.78 9.26
C TYR A 189 13.73 18.33 9.44
N ALA A 190 14.60 17.44 9.89
CA ALA A 190 14.29 16.02 10.16
C ALA A 190 15.11 15.54 11.36
N SER A 191 14.69 14.43 11.99
CA SER A 191 15.53 13.85 13.04
C SER A 191 16.82 13.28 12.46
N ASN A 192 17.81 13.01 13.31
CA ASN A 192 19.05 12.36 12.88
C ASN A 192 18.76 10.90 12.47
N ILE A 193 18.48 10.70 11.19
CA ILE A 193 18.12 9.39 10.62
C ILE A 193 19.22 8.36 10.85
N ALA A 194 20.49 8.76 10.97
CA ALA A 194 21.57 7.84 11.29
C ALA A 194 21.33 7.06 12.59
N CYS A 195 20.69 7.66 13.59
CA CYS A 195 20.33 6.99 14.85
C CYS A 195 19.21 5.95 14.68
N CYS A 196 18.46 6.02 13.59
CA CYS A 196 17.37 5.11 13.24
C CYS A 196 17.81 3.96 12.32
N VAL A 197 19.10 3.92 11.92
CA VAL A 197 19.64 2.91 11.02
C VAL A 197 20.42 1.86 11.80
N ASN A 198 20.03 0.59 11.68
CA ASN A 198 20.86 -0.53 12.10
C ASN A 198 21.42 -1.24 10.86
N VAL A 199 22.68 -0.95 10.53
CA VAL A 199 23.37 -1.52 9.35
C VAL A 199 23.59 -3.03 9.50
N ASP A 200 24.02 -3.48 10.67
CA ASP A 200 24.32 -4.90 10.93
C ASP A 200 23.05 -5.73 11.01
N GLY A 201 22.01 -5.18 11.66
CA GLY A 201 20.67 -5.78 11.73
C GLY A 201 19.83 -5.58 10.47
N GLY A 202 20.33 -4.83 9.47
CA GLY A 202 19.65 -4.67 8.19
C GLY A 202 18.27 -4.02 8.29
N LYS A 203 18.01 -3.13 9.25
CA LYS A 203 16.67 -2.59 9.50
C LYS A 203 16.68 -1.17 10.00
N PHE A 204 15.55 -0.50 9.82
CA PHE A 204 15.28 0.78 10.48
C PHE A 204 14.61 0.55 11.83
N THR A 205 14.96 1.36 12.82
CA THR A 205 14.34 1.39 14.15
C THR A 205 13.89 2.81 14.47
N ARG A 206 12.73 2.94 15.12
CA ARG A 206 12.27 4.21 15.71
C ARG A 206 12.05 5.40 14.74
N LEU A 207 11.80 5.15 13.45
CA LEU A 207 11.38 6.21 12.52
C LEU A 207 9.98 6.72 12.91
N LYS A 208 9.83 8.04 13.02
CA LYS A 208 8.53 8.69 13.23
C LYS A 208 7.86 9.00 11.89
N SER A 209 6.57 9.33 11.91
CA SER A 209 5.82 9.68 10.69
C SER A 209 6.49 10.78 9.87
N HIS A 210 7.01 11.80 10.53
CA HIS A 210 7.75 12.89 9.87
C HIS A 210 9.03 12.40 9.18
N ASP A 211 9.79 11.51 9.83
CA ASP A 211 11.01 10.96 9.24
C ASP A 211 10.68 10.10 8.02
N CYS A 212 9.64 9.26 8.11
CA CYS A 212 9.15 8.48 6.98
C CYS A 212 8.69 9.36 5.82
N HIS A 213 8.01 10.47 6.11
CA HIS A 213 7.58 11.45 5.11
C HIS A 213 8.78 12.06 4.36
N VAL A 214 9.76 12.59 5.08
CA VAL A 214 10.99 13.13 4.45
C VAL A 214 11.73 12.04 3.67
N PHE A 215 11.80 10.83 4.22
CA PHE A 215 12.48 9.72 3.57
C PHE A 215 11.79 9.34 2.26
N MET A 216 10.47 9.09 2.30
CA MET A 216 9.69 8.67 1.15
C MET A 216 9.82 9.67 0.00
N GLN A 217 9.81 10.96 0.28
CA GLN A 217 9.84 12.01 -0.75
C GLN A 217 11.24 12.26 -1.33
N TYR A 218 12.27 12.24 -0.49
CA TYR A 218 13.61 12.72 -0.89
C TYR A 218 14.68 11.63 -0.91
N LEU A 219 14.71 10.75 0.09
CA LEU A 219 15.80 9.77 0.24
C LEU A 219 15.55 8.48 -0.52
N LEU A 220 14.33 7.96 -0.48
CA LEU A 220 14.00 6.68 -1.10
C LEU A 220 14.26 6.69 -2.61
N PRO A 221 13.77 7.67 -3.40
CA PRO A 221 14.01 7.72 -4.85
C PRO A 221 15.49 7.72 -5.23
N VAL A 222 16.31 8.43 -4.44
CA VAL A 222 17.75 8.56 -4.68
C VAL A 222 18.48 7.28 -4.28
N GLY A 223 18.15 6.73 -3.12
CA GLY A 223 18.86 5.59 -2.55
C GLY A 223 18.61 4.27 -3.29
N ILE A 224 17.45 4.08 -3.93
CA ILE A 224 17.13 2.83 -4.62
C ILE A 224 17.62 2.78 -6.08
N ARG A 225 17.96 3.92 -6.68
CA ARG A 225 18.15 4.08 -8.14
C ARG A 225 19.15 3.11 -8.77
N HIS A 226 20.21 2.76 -8.04
CA HIS A 226 21.27 1.86 -8.51
C HIS A 226 21.28 0.50 -7.80
N LEU A 227 20.30 0.24 -6.94
CA LEU A 227 20.25 -0.94 -6.07
C LEU A 227 19.13 -1.91 -6.43
N LEU A 228 18.15 -1.47 -7.22
CA LEU A 228 17.01 -2.26 -7.67
C LEU A 228 16.85 -2.16 -9.20
N PRO A 229 16.14 -3.12 -9.83
CA PRO A 229 15.80 -3.04 -11.25
C PRO A 229 14.98 -1.79 -11.58
N GLU A 230 15.15 -1.27 -12.80
CA GLU A 230 14.48 -0.04 -13.25
C GLU A 230 12.95 -0.15 -13.18
N ASP A 231 12.41 -1.34 -13.45
CA ASP A 231 10.98 -1.66 -13.37
C ASP A 231 10.41 -1.56 -11.95
N VAL A 232 11.27 -1.65 -10.93
CA VAL A 232 10.88 -1.47 -9.51
C VAL A 232 11.11 -0.02 -9.09
N VAL A 233 12.22 0.58 -9.53
CA VAL A 233 12.60 1.95 -9.17
C VAL A 233 11.58 2.96 -9.73
N LYS A 234 11.19 2.85 -11.00
CA LYS A 234 10.29 3.81 -11.67
C LYS A 234 8.95 3.99 -10.92
N PRO A 235 8.19 2.93 -10.61
CA PRO A 235 6.95 3.06 -9.84
C PRO A 235 7.15 3.71 -8.47
N ILE A 236 8.23 3.35 -7.76
CA ILE A 236 8.53 3.93 -6.45
C ILE A 236 8.84 5.42 -6.57
N MET A 237 9.62 5.83 -7.57
CA MET A 237 9.91 7.24 -7.81
C MET A 237 8.65 8.05 -8.14
N LEU A 238 7.74 7.49 -8.95
CA LEU A 238 6.45 8.12 -9.26
C LEU A 238 5.59 8.25 -7.99
N LEU A 239 5.56 7.23 -7.15
CA LEU A 239 4.85 7.24 -5.88
C LEU A 239 5.41 8.30 -4.91
N SER A 240 6.73 8.41 -4.80
CA SER A 240 7.39 9.45 -4.01
C SER A 240 7.09 10.85 -4.54
N ARG A 241 7.12 11.03 -5.88
CA ARG A 241 6.75 12.30 -6.52
C ARG A 241 5.30 12.66 -6.23
N PHE A 242 4.40 11.69 -6.22
CA PHE A 242 3.01 11.91 -5.89
C PHE A 242 2.84 12.47 -4.47
N PHE A 243 3.42 11.82 -3.46
CA PHE A 243 3.33 12.30 -2.08
C PHE A 243 3.94 13.70 -1.94
N SER A 244 5.09 13.94 -2.56
CA SER A 244 5.75 15.24 -2.56
C SER A 244 4.88 16.36 -3.13
N GLN A 245 4.19 16.12 -4.24
CA GLN A 245 3.27 17.11 -4.82
C GLN A 245 1.97 17.24 -4.01
N LEU A 246 1.45 16.15 -3.46
CA LEU A 246 0.25 16.17 -2.63
C LEU A 246 0.46 17.00 -1.36
N THR A 247 1.67 16.97 -0.78
CA THR A 247 2.03 17.73 0.43
C THR A 247 2.76 19.05 0.11
N ALA A 248 2.72 19.51 -1.15
CA ALA A 248 3.30 20.78 -1.52
C ALA A 248 2.57 21.94 -0.84
N LYS A 249 3.30 23.01 -0.50
CA LYS A 249 2.74 24.23 0.12
C LYS A 249 1.63 24.87 -0.72
N THR A 250 1.68 24.70 -2.04
CA THR A 250 0.68 25.24 -2.97
C THR A 250 0.31 24.17 -3.96
N LEU A 251 -0.98 23.84 -4.02
CA LEU A 251 -1.53 22.78 -4.85
C LEU A 251 -2.38 23.40 -5.95
N ARG A 252 -1.93 23.34 -7.21
CA ARG A 252 -2.71 23.88 -8.34
C ARG A 252 -3.64 22.80 -8.89
N LYS A 253 -4.78 23.22 -9.44
CA LYS A 253 -5.73 22.29 -10.08
C LYS A 253 -5.09 21.48 -11.20
N THR A 254 -4.20 22.12 -11.98
CA THR A 254 -3.43 21.47 -13.05
C THR A 254 -2.53 20.35 -12.52
N ASP A 255 -1.84 20.60 -11.39
CA ASP A 255 -0.97 19.61 -10.76
C ASP A 255 -1.80 18.39 -10.31
N MET A 256 -3.02 18.61 -9.81
CA MET A 256 -3.94 17.53 -9.43
C MET A 256 -4.41 16.67 -10.61
N PHE A 257 -4.59 17.26 -11.78
CA PHE A 257 -4.92 16.49 -12.98
C PHE A 257 -3.72 15.67 -13.45
N GLN A 258 -2.52 16.25 -13.41
CA GLN A 258 -1.29 15.54 -13.76
C GLN A 258 -1.03 14.37 -12.79
N LEU A 259 -1.19 14.59 -11.48
CA LEU A 259 -1.04 13.55 -10.47
C LEU A 259 -2.00 12.38 -10.66
N ARG A 260 -3.22 12.66 -11.13
CA ARG A 260 -4.17 11.60 -11.47
C ARG A 260 -3.70 10.77 -12.67
N HIS A 261 -3.03 11.38 -13.63
CA HIS A 261 -2.51 10.68 -14.81
C HIS A 261 -1.24 9.88 -14.48
N ASP A 262 -0.34 10.43 -13.67
CA ASP A 262 0.98 9.87 -13.40
C ASP A 262 0.99 8.62 -12.51
N ILE A 263 -0.10 8.37 -11.78
CA ILE A 263 -0.23 7.27 -10.81
C ILE A 263 -0.93 6.04 -11.39
N VAL A 264 -1.64 6.22 -12.50
CA VAL A 264 -2.47 5.19 -13.13
C VAL A 264 -1.58 4.29 -13.94
#